data_AF-A0A263DHY1-F1
#
_entry.id   AF-A0A263DHY1-F1
#
_cell.length_a   1.000
_cell.length_b   1.000
_cell.length_c   1.000
_cell.angle_alpha   90.00
_cell.angle_beta   90.00
_cell.angle_gamma   90.00
#
_symmetry.space_group_name_H-M   'P 1'
#
loop_
_entity.id
_entity.type
_entity.pdbx_description
1 polymer ?
#
loop_
_entity_poly.entity_id
_entity_poly.type
_entity_poly.pdbx_seq_one_letter_code
_entity_poly.pdbx_strand_id
1 'polypeptide(L)'
;MGGGALFQLAWAAWAGVVPGTITLVFGAAAVGLAALFLAGAGTTLIRAGGWVMAVLLAVDFAGAVADRFGAFGPPGAPGVSWGSWAVFVDYTQLMLGGSPRLLATAAAVVATGVEVLLAVALVAGFRRRWTGKAAAGLLAIYLFAMSLTIGVDEVATYAIPVLIGAALLVSVCPAQRLLSPVGT
;
A
#
# COMPACT_ATOMS: atom_id res chain seq x y z
N MET A 1 -0.29 -6.81 -28.11
CA MET A 1 -0.13 -5.80 -27.04
C MET A 1 -0.27 -6.53 -25.72
N GLY A 2 0.86 -6.92 -25.10
CA GLY A 2 0.88 -7.82 -23.94
C GLY A 2 0.40 -7.13 -22.67
N GLY A 3 -0.21 -7.89 -21.75
CA GLY A 3 -0.80 -7.39 -20.50
C GLY A 3 0.14 -6.57 -19.61
N GLY A 4 1.47 -6.63 -19.82
CA GLY A 4 2.45 -5.78 -19.16
C GLY A 4 2.30 -4.29 -19.47
N ALA A 5 1.88 -3.90 -20.68
CA ALA A 5 1.75 -2.50 -21.06
C ALA A 5 0.56 -1.80 -20.36
N LEU A 6 -0.57 -2.50 -20.21
CA LEU A 6 -1.73 -1.98 -19.47
C LEU A 6 -1.42 -1.85 -17.97
N PHE A 7 -0.68 -2.81 -17.42
CA PHE A 7 -0.27 -2.76 -16.01
C PHE A 7 0.78 -1.67 -15.76
N GLN A 8 1.73 -1.47 -16.69
CA GLN A 8 2.68 -0.35 -16.63
C GLN A 8 1.99 1.01 -16.72
N LEU A 9 1.01 1.18 -17.62
CA LEU A 9 0.23 2.41 -17.71
C LEU A 9 -0.63 2.64 -16.45
N ALA A 10 -1.21 1.58 -15.89
CA ALA A 10 -1.97 1.66 -14.65
C ALA A 10 -1.09 2.05 -13.46
N TRP A 11 0.11 1.47 -13.34
CA TRP A 11 1.05 1.84 -12.30
C TRP A 11 1.63 3.24 -12.50
N ALA A 12 1.98 3.62 -13.72
CA ALA A 12 2.43 4.97 -14.03
C ALA A 12 1.35 6.00 -13.63
N ALA A 13 0.08 5.72 -13.92
CA ALA A 13 -1.05 6.54 -13.46
C ALA A 13 -1.23 6.52 -11.92
N TRP A 14 -0.84 5.43 -11.25
CA TRP A 14 -0.97 5.20 -9.80
C TRP A 14 0.16 5.81 -8.98
N ALA A 15 1.42 5.69 -9.43
CA ALA A 15 2.62 5.92 -8.61
C ALA A 15 3.56 7.05 -9.07
N GLY A 16 3.40 7.64 -10.27
CA GLY A 16 4.32 8.74 -10.63
C GLY A 16 4.09 9.55 -11.90
N VAL A 17 2.92 9.48 -12.55
CA VAL A 17 2.57 10.42 -13.64
C VAL A 17 1.74 11.60 -13.13
N VAL A 18 1.00 11.43 -12.03
CA VAL A 18 0.20 12.49 -11.42
C VAL A 18 0.39 12.46 -9.90
N PRO A 19 1.14 13.41 -9.31
CA PRO A 19 1.23 13.57 -7.86
C PRO A 19 -0.17 13.66 -7.25
N GLY A 20 -0.43 12.88 -6.19
CA GLY A 20 -1.70 12.88 -5.48
C GLY A 20 -2.76 11.89 -5.97
N THR A 21 -2.51 11.07 -7.01
CA THR A 21 -3.47 10.03 -7.42
C THR A 21 -3.74 9.02 -6.32
N ILE A 22 -2.70 8.54 -5.62
CA ILE A 22 -2.85 7.64 -4.46
C ILE A 22 -3.77 8.29 -3.43
N THR A 23 -3.49 9.55 -3.07
CA THR A 23 -4.29 10.34 -2.13
C THR A 23 -5.75 10.43 -2.56
N LEU A 24 -6.02 10.71 -3.84
CA LEU A 24 -7.38 10.84 -4.35
C LEU A 24 -8.13 9.51 -4.32
N VAL A 25 -7.52 8.42 -4.79
CA VAL A 25 -8.17 7.11 -4.85
C VAL A 25 -8.46 6.58 -3.45
N PHE A 26 -7.46 6.55 -2.57
CA PHE A 26 -7.64 6.07 -1.21
C PHE A 26 -8.53 7.01 -0.39
N GLY A 27 -8.37 8.33 -0.56
CA GLY A 27 -9.21 9.31 0.10
C GLY A 27 -10.68 9.16 -0.28
N ALA A 28 -10.99 9.07 -1.57
CA ALA A 28 -12.36 8.87 -2.04
C ALA A 28 -12.95 7.52 -1.57
N ALA A 29 -12.17 6.44 -1.67
CA ALA A 29 -12.61 5.13 -1.19
C ALA A 29 -12.84 5.11 0.33
N ALA A 30 -11.99 5.81 1.11
CA ALA A 30 -12.10 5.90 2.56
C ALA A 30 -13.32 6.71 2.98
N VAL A 31 -13.56 7.86 2.34
CA VAL A 31 -14.75 8.69 2.56
C VAL A 31 -16.01 7.92 2.19
N GLY A 32 -16.03 7.24 1.05
CA GLY A 32 -17.16 6.40 0.64
C GLY A 32 -17.46 5.30 1.66
N LEU A 33 -16.43 4.57 2.10
CA LEU A 33 -16.58 3.51 3.11
C LEU A 33 -17.04 4.08 4.47
N ALA A 34 -16.48 5.21 4.91
CA ALA A 34 -16.91 5.88 6.13
C ALA A 34 -18.38 6.34 6.04
N ALA A 35 -18.80 6.88 4.89
CA ALA A 35 -20.18 7.26 4.65
C ALA A 35 -21.14 6.06 4.74
N LEU A 36 -20.73 4.88 4.26
CA LEU A 36 -21.52 3.65 4.42
C LEU A 36 -21.72 3.28 5.90
N PHE A 37 -20.68 3.42 6.73
CA PHE A 37 -20.80 3.21 8.17
C PHE A 37 -21.75 4.22 8.82
N LEU A 38 -21.58 5.51 8.50
CA LEU A 38 -22.40 6.59 9.06
C LEU A 38 -23.87 6.51 8.63
N ALA A 39 -24.14 6.05 7.41
CA ALA A 39 -25.49 5.84 6.90
C ALA A 39 -26.17 4.58 7.43
N GLY A 40 -25.50 3.79 8.28
CA GLY A 40 -26.05 2.52 8.78
C GLY A 40 -26.28 1.49 7.66
N ALA A 41 -25.45 1.52 6.61
CA ALA A 41 -25.62 0.65 5.45
C ALA A 41 -25.55 -0.84 5.83
N GLY A 42 -26.23 -1.68 5.04
CA GLY A 42 -26.25 -3.12 5.26
C GLY A 42 -24.86 -3.74 5.33
N THR A 43 -24.72 -4.79 6.16
CA THR A 43 -23.42 -5.45 6.42
C THR A 43 -22.74 -5.98 5.16
N THR A 44 -23.50 -6.35 4.12
CA THR A 44 -22.96 -6.75 2.80
C THR A 44 -22.19 -5.62 2.13
N LEU A 45 -22.72 -4.39 2.15
CA LEU A 45 -22.11 -3.25 1.48
C LEU A 45 -20.85 -2.79 2.21
N ILE A 46 -20.87 -2.80 3.55
CA ILE A 46 -19.69 -2.55 4.38
C ILE A 46 -18.59 -3.59 4.14
N ARG A 47 -18.96 -4.88 4.03
CA ARG A 47 -18.01 -5.96 3.69
C ARG A 47 -17.40 -5.76 2.31
N ALA A 48 -18.20 -5.41 1.31
CA ALA A 48 -17.72 -5.15 -0.04
C ALA A 48 -16.77 -3.95 -0.06
N GLY A 49 -17.15 -2.82 0.54
CA GLY A 49 -16.29 -1.63 0.62
C GLY A 49 -14.99 -1.88 1.38
N GLY A 50 -15.05 -2.60 2.51
CA GLY A 50 -13.84 -3.02 3.23
C GLY A 50 -12.94 -3.92 2.40
N TRP A 51 -13.51 -4.85 1.61
CA TRP A 51 -12.74 -5.71 0.71
C TRP A 51 -12.07 -4.93 -0.41
N VAL A 52 -12.80 -4.03 -1.07
CA VAL A 52 -12.24 -3.11 -2.08
C VAL A 52 -11.06 -2.34 -1.50
N MET A 53 -11.21 -1.73 -0.32
CA MET A 53 -10.13 -0.99 0.33
C MET A 53 -8.88 -1.85 0.58
N ALA A 54 -9.07 -3.10 1.01
CA ALA A 54 -7.95 -4.01 1.24
C ALA A 54 -7.26 -4.45 -0.07
N VAL A 55 -8.01 -4.60 -1.16
CA VAL A 55 -7.44 -4.88 -2.48
C VAL A 55 -6.62 -3.68 -2.96
N LEU A 56 -7.12 -2.44 -2.77
CA LEU A 56 -6.37 -1.24 -3.10
C LEU A 56 -5.03 -1.18 -2.33
N LEU A 57 -5.04 -1.40 -1.01
CA LEU A 57 -3.81 -1.48 -0.21
C LEU A 57 -2.87 -2.60 -0.68
N ALA A 58 -3.42 -3.77 -1.04
CA ALA A 58 -2.60 -4.87 -1.52
C ALA A 58 -1.92 -4.56 -2.86
N VAL A 59 -2.64 -3.91 -3.78
CA VAL A 59 -2.10 -3.44 -5.06
C VAL A 59 -0.99 -2.41 -4.81
N ASP A 60 -1.18 -1.51 -3.86
CA ASP A 60 -0.21 -0.49 -3.50
C ASP A 60 1.11 -1.11 -2.97
N PHE A 61 1.02 -2.02 -1.98
CA PHE A 61 2.18 -2.76 -1.48
C PHE A 61 2.85 -3.61 -2.57
N ALA A 62 2.06 -4.35 -3.36
CA ALA A 62 2.59 -5.21 -4.42
C ALA A 62 3.28 -4.39 -5.52
N GLY A 63 2.74 -3.23 -5.86
CA GLY A 63 3.34 -2.34 -6.83
C GLY A 63 4.62 -1.69 -6.32
N ALA A 64 4.67 -1.26 -5.05
CA ALA A 64 5.92 -0.77 -4.46
C ALA A 64 7.03 -1.84 -4.48
N VAL A 65 6.67 -3.11 -4.24
CA VAL A 65 7.56 -4.26 -4.38
C VAL A 65 7.96 -4.50 -5.83
N ALA A 66 7.04 -4.40 -6.78
CA ALA A 66 7.35 -4.58 -8.19
C ALA A 66 8.29 -3.48 -8.73
N ASP A 67 8.12 -2.23 -8.26
CA ASP A 67 8.90 -1.08 -8.70
C ASP A 67 10.38 -1.20 -8.32
N ARG A 68 10.68 -1.59 -7.08
CA ARG A 68 12.09 -1.82 -6.66
C ARG A 68 12.76 -3.01 -7.36
N PHE A 69 12.00 -3.87 -8.05
CA PHE A 69 12.56 -4.92 -8.91
C PHE A 69 12.53 -4.54 -10.40
N GLY A 70 12.20 -3.30 -10.74
CA GLY A 70 12.30 -2.76 -12.09
C GLY A 70 11.14 -3.13 -13.03
N ALA A 71 10.00 -3.61 -12.49
CA ALA A 71 8.86 -4.02 -13.31
C ALA A 71 8.28 -2.88 -14.18
N PHE A 72 8.48 -1.63 -13.76
CA PHE A 72 7.90 -0.44 -14.40
C PHE A 72 8.91 0.38 -15.22
N GLY A 73 10.19 -0.01 -15.22
CA GLY A 73 11.24 0.67 -15.95
C GLY A 73 12.51 0.89 -15.11
N PRO A 74 13.55 1.44 -15.73
CA PRO A 74 14.80 1.75 -15.04
C PRO A 74 14.65 2.95 -14.08
N PRO A 75 15.56 3.11 -13.12
CA PRO A 75 15.60 4.29 -12.26
C PRO A 75 15.58 5.60 -13.06
N GLY A 76 14.76 6.56 -12.63
CA GLY A 76 14.62 7.87 -13.27
C GLY A 76 13.65 7.91 -14.46
N ALA A 77 13.05 6.78 -14.86
CA ALA A 77 11.97 6.79 -15.84
C ALA A 77 10.69 7.46 -15.27
N PRO A 78 9.85 8.08 -16.11
CA PRO A 78 8.59 8.66 -15.66
C PRO A 78 7.71 7.60 -15.00
N GLY A 79 7.17 7.89 -13.81
CA GLY A 79 6.31 6.94 -13.09
C GLY A 79 7.04 5.87 -12.28
N VAL A 80 8.38 5.94 -12.16
CA VAL A 80 9.21 4.97 -11.43
C VAL A 80 9.79 5.64 -10.18
N SER A 81 9.54 5.06 -9.00
CA SER A 81 10.05 5.58 -7.73
C SER A 81 11.49 5.14 -7.48
N TRP A 82 11.78 3.85 -7.66
CA TRP A 82 13.09 3.24 -7.43
C TRP A 82 13.65 2.54 -8.68
N GLY A 83 12.84 1.72 -9.36
CA GLY A 83 13.23 1.03 -10.61
C GLY A 83 14.36 0.00 -10.50
N SER A 84 15.01 -0.12 -9.34
CA SER A 84 16.04 -1.14 -9.07
C SER A 84 16.26 -1.33 -7.58
N TRP A 85 16.75 -2.52 -7.20
CA TRP A 85 16.98 -2.88 -5.81
C TRP A 85 18.07 -2.00 -5.17
N ALA A 86 19.11 -1.67 -5.93
CA ALA A 86 20.20 -0.83 -5.45
C ALA A 86 19.69 0.57 -5.05
N VAL A 87 18.90 1.21 -5.92
CA VAL A 87 18.31 2.54 -5.65
C VAL A 87 17.35 2.48 -4.47
N PHE A 88 16.58 1.40 -4.32
CA PHE A 88 15.72 1.20 -3.15
C PHE A 88 16.51 1.07 -1.84
N VAL A 89 17.63 0.33 -1.85
CA VAL A 89 18.52 0.22 -0.67
C VAL A 89 19.14 1.57 -0.33
N ASP A 90 19.57 2.34 -1.32
CA ASP A 90 20.15 3.68 -1.12
C ASP A 90 19.09 4.65 -0.55
N TYR A 91 17.85 4.59 -1.06
CA TYR A 91 16.71 5.34 -0.50
C TYR A 91 16.41 4.93 0.95
N THR A 92 16.42 3.62 1.23
CA THR A 92 16.24 3.09 2.60
C THR A 92 17.34 3.57 3.53
N GLN A 93 18.58 3.68 3.03
CA GLN A 93 19.72 4.19 3.79
C GLN A 93 19.51 5.66 4.18
N LEU A 94 19.04 6.48 3.24
CA LEU A 94 18.69 7.88 3.49
C LEU A 94 17.55 7.99 4.51
N MET A 95 16.50 7.18 4.35
CA MET A 95 15.36 7.11 5.27
C MET A 95 15.76 6.70 6.70
N LEU A 96 16.85 5.96 6.85
CA LEU A 96 17.43 5.56 8.14
C LEU A 96 18.55 6.50 8.60
N GLY A 97 18.57 7.75 8.12
CA GLY A 97 19.52 8.78 8.58
C GLY A 97 20.97 8.53 8.16
N GLY A 98 21.19 7.91 7.00
CA GLY A 98 22.53 7.60 6.49
C GLY A 98 23.19 6.41 7.19
N SER A 99 22.40 5.48 7.73
CA SER A 99 22.88 4.26 8.41
C SER A 99 23.87 3.44 7.56
N PRO A 100 24.66 2.53 8.15
CA PRO A 100 25.49 1.61 7.38
C PRO A 100 24.68 0.79 6.36
N ARG A 101 25.25 0.58 5.17
CA ARG A 101 24.57 -0.11 4.05
C ARG A 101 24.03 -1.50 4.41
N LEU A 102 24.69 -2.21 5.32
CA LEU A 102 24.22 -3.51 5.82
C LEU A 102 22.87 -3.39 6.53
N LEU A 103 22.69 -2.38 7.40
CA LEU A 103 21.43 -2.15 8.10
C LEU A 103 20.33 -1.72 7.14
N ALA A 104 20.65 -0.83 6.19
CA ALA A 104 19.71 -0.42 5.15
C ALA A 104 19.25 -1.61 4.29
N THR A 105 20.18 -2.49 3.90
CA THR A 105 19.85 -3.70 3.12
C THR A 105 18.98 -4.66 3.93
N ALA A 106 19.31 -4.88 5.21
CA ALA A 106 18.50 -5.73 6.08
C ALA A 106 17.08 -5.17 6.26
N ALA A 107 16.96 -3.87 6.52
CA ALA A 107 15.67 -3.20 6.62
C ALA A 107 14.87 -3.28 5.32
N ALA A 108 15.52 -3.07 4.16
CA ALA A 108 14.91 -3.19 2.84
C ALA A 108 14.35 -4.60 2.58
N VAL A 109 15.09 -5.66 2.95
CA VAL A 109 14.64 -7.05 2.83
C VAL A 109 13.44 -7.32 3.75
N VAL A 110 13.52 -6.90 5.01
CA VAL A 110 12.43 -7.10 5.98
C VAL A 110 11.17 -6.35 5.54
N ALA A 111 11.29 -5.09 5.14
CA ALA A 111 10.20 -4.27 4.61
C ALA A 111 9.53 -4.99 3.43
N THR A 112 10.31 -5.41 2.43
CA THR A 112 9.80 -6.12 1.25
C THR A 112 9.07 -7.41 1.62
N GLY A 113 9.64 -8.21 2.52
CA GLY A 113 8.99 -9.43 2.98
C GLY A 113 7.66 -9.17 3.68
N VAL A 114 7.61 -8.18 4.56
CA VAL A 114 6.38 -7.79 5.27
C VAL A 114 5.33 -7.26 4.31
N GLU A 115 5.69 -6.42 3.34
CA GLU A 115 4.75 -5.88 2.34
C GLU A 115 4.14 -6.99 1.48
N VAL A 116 4.95 -7.96 1.03
CA VAL A 116 4.43 -9.12 0.27
C VAL A 116 3.46 -9.93 1.12
N LEU A 117 3.81 -10.22 2.37
CA LEU A 117 2.94 -10.97 3.29
C LEU A 117 1.63 -10.21 3.56
N LEU A 118 1.70 -8.90 3.77
CA LEU A 118 0.53 -8.05 3.98
C LEU A 118 -0.36 -7.99 2.73
N ALA A 119 0.21 -7.80 1.54
CA ALA A 119 -0.53 -7.77 0.29
C ALA A 119 -1.33 -9.07 0.09
N VAL A 120 -0.69 -10.22 0.26
CA VAL A 120 -1.36 -11.53 0.17
C VAL A 120 -2.43 -11.69 1.24
N ALA A 121 -2.13 -11.34 2.50
CA ALA A 121 -3.08 -11.47 3.60
C ALA A 121 -4.30 -10.55 3.46
N LEU A 122 -4.12 -9.35 2.92
CA LEU A 122 -5.19 -8.38 2.66
C LEU A 122 -6.18 -8.91 1.61
N VAL A 123 -5.67 -9.43 0.49
CA VAL A 123 -6.48 -10.04 -0.58
C VAL A 123 -7.20 -11.29 -0.09
N ALA A 124 -6.48 -12.19 0.59
CA ALA A 124 -7.04 -13.42 1.14
C ALA A 124 -8.09 -13.17 2.25
N GLY A 125 -8.10 -11.98 2.85
CA GLY A 125 -8.99 -11.64 3.95
C GLY A 125 -8.65 -12.35 5.27
N PHE A 126 -7.47 -12.98 5.36
CA PHE A 126 -7.03 -13.69 6.55
C PHE A 126 -6.90 -12.73 7.73
N ARG A 127 -7.56 -13.06 8.87
CA ARG A 127 -7.54 -12.29 10.12
C ARG A 127 -7.58 -10.77 9.90
N ARG A 128 -8.50 -10.30 9.06
CA ARG A 128 -8.56 -8.93 8.52
C ARG A 128 -8.36 -7.81 9.55
N ARG A 129 -8.89 -7.94 10.76
CA ARG A 129 -8.65 -7.00 11.87
C ARG A 129 -7.17 -6.81 12.18
N TRP A 130 -6.43 -7.91 12.27
CA TRP A 130 -5.00 -7.87 12.59
C TRP A 130 -4.16 -7.48 11.39
N THR A 131 -4.53 -7.95 10.19
CA THR A 131 -3.84 -7.59 8.94
C THR A 131 -3.92 -6.09 8.67
N GLY A 132 -5.10 -5.47 8.85
CA GLY A 132 -5.24 -4.02 8.72
C GLY A 132 -4.41 -3.24 9.75
N LYS A 133 -4.37 -3.68 11.01
CA LYS A 133 -3.50 -3.08 12.04
C LYS A 133 -2.01 -3.22 11.72
N ALA A 134 -1.59 -4.37 11.22
CA ALA A 134 -0.20 -4.61 10.83
C ALA A 134 0.21 -3.73 9.66
N ALA A 135 -0.65 -3.57 8.64
CA ALA A 135 -0.43 -2.63 7.54
C ALA A 135 -0.35 -1.17 8.03
N ALA A 136 -1.25 -0.74 8.90
CA ALA A 136 -1.19 0.59 9.51
C ALA A 136 0.10 0.80 10.32
N GLY A 137 0.54 -0.23 11.06
CA GLY A 137 1.79 -0.19 11.82
C GLY A 137 3.03 -0.06 10.93
N LEU A 138 3.10 -0.82 9.84
CA LEU A 138 4.18 -0.71 8.86
C LEU A 138 4.23 0.70 8.25
N LEU A 139 3.09 1.21 7.79
CA LEU A 139 3.00 2.55 7.20
C LEU A 139 3.31 3.65 8.23
N ALA A 140 2.99 3.45 9.51
CA ALA A 140 3.37 4.37 10.58
C ALA A 140 4.89 4.39 10.83
N ILE A 141 5.56 3.24 10.69
CA ILE A 141 7.03 3.19 10.75
C ILE A 141 7.62 3.98 9.58
N TYR A 142 7.09 3.83 8.36
CA TYR A 142 7.52 4.63 7.21
C TYR A 142 7.27 6.11 7.44
N LEU A 143 6.06 6.49 7.88
CA LEU A 143 5.71 7.87 8.22
C LEU A 143 6.74 8.49 9.17
N PHE A 144 7.05 7.80 10.26
CA PHE A 144 8.00 8.28 11.26
C PHE A 144 9.41 8.41 10.69
N ALA A 145 9.91 7.37 10.01
CA ALA A 145 11.25 7.38 9.44
C ALA A 145 11.40 8.49 8.38
N MET A 146 10.42 8.60 7.48
CA MET A 146 10.44 9.59 6.40
C MET A 146 10.33 11.03 6.92
N SER A 147 9.43 11.27 7.89
CA SER A 147 9.22 12.61 8.46
C SER A 147 10.46 13.16 9.16
N LEU A 148 11.30 12.29 9.73
CA LEU A 148 12.52 12.69 10.43
C LEU A 148 13.73 12.90 9.53
N THR A 149 13.73 12.33 8.32
CA THR A 149 14.96 12.22 7.51
C THR A 149 14.84 12.87 6.14
N ILE A 150 13.82 12.51 5.37
CA ILE A 150 13.64 12.95 3.97
C ILE A 150 12.59 14.05 3.82
N GLY A 151 11.76 14.27 4.85
CA GLY A 151 10.83 15.38 4.93
C GLY A 151 9.37 15.02 4.64
N VAL A 152 8.49 15.98 4.93
CA VAL A 152 7.03 15.81 4.86
C VAL A 152 6.47 15.81 3.43
N ASP A 153 7.22 16.35 2.47
CA ASP A 153 6.82 16.39 1.06
C ASP A 153 6.81 14.99 0.43
N GLU A 154 7.81 14.17 0.77
CA GLU A 154 7.88 12.76 0.37
C GLU A 154 6.74 11.95 1.01
N VAL A 155 6.48 12.18 2.30
CA VAL A 155 5.34 11.58 3.03
C VAL A 155 4.01 11.87 2.34
N ALA A 156 3.81 13.12 1.90
CA ALA A 156 2.62 13.54 1.19
C ALA A 156 2.53 12.94 -0.22
N THR A 157 3.67 12.84 -0.92
CA THR A 157 3.75 12.25 -2.27
C THR A 157 3.31 10.80 -2.28
N TYR A 158 3.72 10.02 -1.28
CA TYR A 158 3.30 8.62 -1.12
C TYR A 158 2.00 8.44 -0.33
N ALA A 159 1.29 9.54 -0.03
CA ALA A 159 0.00 9.53 0.67
C ALA A 159 -0.03 8.75 2.00
N ILE A 160 1.12 8.63 2.68
CA ILE A 160 1.29 7.70 3.81
C ILE A 160 0.22 7.89 4.90
N PRO A 161 -0.15 9.11 5.33
CA PRO A 161 -1.21 9.29 6.34
C PRO A 161 -2.58 8.77 5.89
N VAL A 162 -2.91 8.90 4.60
CA VAL A 162 -4.17 8.41 4.03
C VAL A 162 -4.17 6.88 3.99
N LEU A 163 -3.04 6.28 3.61
CA LEU A 163 -2.87 4.82 3.61
C LEU A 163 -2.99 4.23 5.02
N ILE A 164 -2.47 4.91 6.05
CA ILE A 164 -2.67 4.51 7.46
C ILE A 164 -4.16 4.50 7.81
N GLY A 165 -4.89 5.57 7.47
CA GLY A 165 -6.34 5.65 7.69
C GLY A 165 -7.10 4.53 6.96
N ALA A 166 -6.76 4.27 5.70
CA ALA A 166 -7.31 3.18 4.90
C ALA A 166 -7.07 1.81 5.55
N ALA A 167 -5.85 1.55 6.04
CA ALA A 167 -5.50 0.30 6.71
C ALA A 167 -6.25 0.11 8.04
N LEU A 168 -6.45 1.19 8.80
CA LEU A 168 -7.28 1.17 10.01
C LEU A 168 -8.76 0.95 9.69
N LEU A 169 -9.30 1.53 8.61
CA LEU A 169 -10.67 1.25 8.16
C LEU A 169 -10.84 -0.22 7.78
N VAL A 170 -9.86 -0.82 7.09
CA VAL A 170 -9.87 -2.26 6.81
C VAL A 170 -9.90 -3.08 8.12
N SER A 171 -9.21 -2.63 9.16
CA SER A 171 -9.14 -3.33 10.44
C SER A 171 -10.48 -3.42 11.19
N VAL A 172 -11.41 -2.50 10.91
CA VAL A 172 -12.75 -2.48 11.52
C VAL A 172 -13.84 -3.09 10.62
N CYS A 173 -13.51 -3.37 9.35
CA CYS A 173 -14.43 -4.01 8.44
C CYS A 173 -14.55 -5.52 8.70
N PRO A 174 -15.78 -6.10 8.63
CA PRO A 174 -15.95 -7.55 8.74
C PRO A 174 -15.25 -8.28 7.59
N ALA A 175 -14.68 -9.45 7.87
CA ALA A 175 -14.12 -10.31 6.82
C ALA A 175 -15.22 -10.81 5.87
N GLN A 176 -14.90 -10.93 4.57
CA GLN A 176 -15.73 -11.69 3.65
C GLN A 176 -15.71 -13.16 4.07
N ARG A 177 -16.88 -13.75 4.33
CA ARG A 177 -16.99 -15.21 4.36
C ARG A 177 -16.98 -15.67 2.91
N LEU A 178 -15.80 -15.93 2.36
CA LEU A 178 -15.66 -16.51 1.01
C LEU A 178 -16.18 -17.96 0.95
N LEU A 179 -16.50 -18.58 2.08
CA LEU A 179 -17.12 -19.90 2.17
C LEU A 179 -18.31 -19.87 3.13
N SER A 180 -19.49 -19.59 2.61
CA SER A 180 -20.71 -20.18 3.14
C SER A 180 -20.91 -21.47 2.35
N PRO A 181 -21.04 -22.66 2.98
CA PRO A 181 -21.63 -23.78 2.27
C PRO A 181 -23.00 -23.30 1.77
N VAL A 182 -23.21 -23.37 0.46
CA VAL A 182 -24.52 -23.15 -0.15
C VAL A 182 -25.44 -24.22 0.45
N GLY A 183 -26.37 -23.80 1.31
CA GLY A 183 -27.56 -24.55 1.73
C GLY A 183 -27.33 -25.88 2.44
N THR A 184 -27.78 -25.96 3.68
CA THR A 184 -28.48 -27.15 4.19
C THR A 184 -29.80 -26.69 4.75
#